data_AF-A0A2V7EI98-F1
#
_entry.id   AF-A0A2V7EI98-F1
#
_cell.length_a   1.000
_cell.length_b   1.000
_cell.length_c   1.000
_cell.angle_alpha   90.00
_cell.angle_beta   90.00
_cell.angle_gamma   90.00
#
_symmetry.space_group_name_H-M   'P 1'
#
loop_
_entity.id
_entity.type
_entity.pdbx_description
1 polymer ?
#
loop_
_entity_poly.entity_id
_entity_poly.type
_entity_poly.pdbx_seq_one_letter_code
_entity_poly.pdbx_strand_id
1 'polypeptide(L)'
;KAGLVWDEHDRAAPPRRIGDPLSIRREVEGSLRRLDVERIDLYQMHWPAEDGTPLEDYWGMLLQLKAEGKVRAVGLSNHDVRQLDAAEQVGHVDTLQPPFSAIRREVAAAELPWCAAHRTGVIVYSP
;
A
#
# COMPACT_ATOMS: atom_id res chain seq x y z
N LYS A 1 -4.25 5.93 -2.06
CA LYS A 1 -3.99 4.73 -1.23
C LYS A 1 -5.31 4.02 -0.98
N ALA A 2 -5.30 2.71 -0.77
CA ALA A 2 -6.48 1.93 -0.34
C ALA A 2 -6.24 1.23 1.00
N GLY A 3 -7.28 0.55 1.50
CA GLY A 3 -7.22 -0.32 2.66
C GLY A 3 -7.58 0.35 3.98
N LEU A 4 -8.10 1.59 3.94
CA LEU A 4 -8.72 2.25 5.09
C LEU A 4 -10.18 2.55 4.78
N VAL A 5 -11.09 1.77 5.34
CA VAL A 5 -12.53 1.93 5.15
C VAL A 5 -13.14 2.61 6.38
N TRP A 6 -13.66 3.80 6.17
CA TRP A 6 -14.33 4.61 7.20
C TRP A 6 -15.77 4.16 7.40
N ASP A 7 -16.28 4.26 8.63
CA ASP A 7 -17.71 4.14 8.88
C ASP A 7 -18.43 5.41 8.39
N GLU A 8 -19.46 5.24 7.57
CA GLU A 8 -20.25 6.35 7.05
C GLU A 8 -21.16 6.97 8.12
N HIS A 9 -21.55 6.20 9.13
CA HIS A 9 -22.42 6.62 10.23
C HIS A 9 -21.65 7.21 11.41
N ASP A 10 -20.35 6.87 11.53
CA ASP A 10 -19.45 7.43 12.53
C ASP A 10 -18.06 7.69 11.93
N ARG A 11 -17.90 8.87 11.33
CA ARG A 11 -16.61 9.29 10.76
C ARG A 11 -15.56 9.65 11.82
N ALA A 12 -15.92 9.72 13.10
CA ALA A 12 -14.96 9.94 14.18
C ALA A 12 -14.28 8.64 14.63
N ALA A 13 -14.91 7.48 14.36
CA ALA A 13 -14.32 6.18 14.64
C ALA A 13 -13.06 5.93 13.78
N PRO A 14 -12.07 5.17 14.29
CA PRO A 14 -10.92 4.74 13.51
C PRO A 14 -11.34 3.95 12.27
N PRO A 15 -10.69 4.14 11.11
CA PRO A 15 -10.99 3.38 9.92
C PRO A 15 -10.57 1.91 10.10
N ARG A 16 -11.33 1.00 9.48
CA ARG A 16 -10.97 -0.42 9.44
C ARG A 16 -9.91 -0.67 8.38
N ARG A 17 -8.97 -1.57 8.67
CA ARG A 17 -7.90 -2.00 7.76
C ARG A 17 -8.37 -3.18 6.92
N ILE A 18 -8.91 -2.90 5.74
CA ILE A 18 -9.58 -3.88 4.89
C ILE A 18 -8.66 -4.29 3.74
N GLY A 19 -8.38 -5.58 3.63
CA GLY A 19 -7.59 -6.17 2.55
C GLY A 19 -8.43 -6.73 1.41
N ASP A 20 -9.75 -6.89 1.58
CA ASP A 20 -10.64 -7.44 0.55
C ASP A 20 -10.32 -6.86 -0.86
N PRO A 21 -9.92 -7.71 -1.83
CA PRO A 21 -9.59 -7.29 -3.19
C PRO A 21 -10.70 -6.44 -3.85
N LEU A 22 -11.97 -6.76 -3.59
CA LEU A 22 -13.09 -6.00 -4.15
C LEU A 22 -13.21 -4.62 -3.50
N SER A 23 -12.86 -4.48 -2.21
CA SER A 23 -12.75 -3.18 -1.55
C SER A 23 -11.68 -2.33 -2.20
N ILE A 24 -10.48 -2.88 -2.39
CA ILE A 24 -9.34 -2.16 -2.98
C ILE A 24 -9.67 -1.68 -4.38
N ARG A 25 -10.27 -2.53 -5.21
CA ARG A 25 -10.75 -2.12 -6.55
C ARG A 25 -11.74 -0.98 -6.46
N ARG A 26 -12.78 -1.08 -5.62
CA ARG A 26 -13.76 0.00 -5.43
C ARG A 26 -13.11 1.32 -5.04
N GLU A 27 -12.12 1.29 -4.13
CA GLU A 27 -11.37 2.47 -3.70
C GLU A 27 -10.54 3.10 -4.82
N VAL A 28 -9.90 2.28 -5.65
CA VAL A 28 -9.12 2.72 -6.83
C VAL A 28 -10.03 3.36 -7.87
N GLU A 29 -11.14 2.69 -8.25
CA GLU A 29 -12.14 3.28 -9.17
C GLU A 29 -12.71 4.59 -8.62
N GLY A 30 -12.98 4.64 -7.31
CA GLY A 30 -13.45 5.85 -6.65
C GLY A 30 -12.41 6.97 -6.72
N SER A 31 -11.13 6.65 -6.60
CA SER A 31 -10.04 7.62 -6.71
C SER A 31 -9.87 8.14 -8.12
N LEU A 32 -9.91 7.26 -9.14
CA LEU A 32 -9.90 7.65 -10.55
C LEU A 32 -11.01 8.64 -10.88
N ARG A 33 -12.25 8.34 -10.45
CA ARG A 33 -13.40 9.24 -10.64
C ARG A 33 -13.25 10.58 -9.93
N ARG A 34 -12.76 10.60 -8.68
CA ARG A 34 -12.60 11.84 -7.92
C ARG A 34 -11.50 12.74 -8.47
N LEU A 35 -10.46 12.14 -9.03
CA LEU A 35 -9.32 12.85 -9.62
C LEU A 35 -9.56 13.23 -11.09
N ASP A 36 -10.61 12.69 -11.71
CA ASP A 36 -10.93 12.82 -13.14
C ASP A 36 -9.75 12.41 -14.05
N VAL A 37 -9.18 11.23 -13.75
CA VAL A 37 -8.07 10.63 -14.51
C VAL A 37 -8.35 9.18 -14.84
N GLU A 38 -7.83 8.72 -15.97
CA GLU A 38 -7.92 7.32 -16.39
C GLU A 38 -6.85 6.44 -15.73
N ARG A 39 -5.77 7.05 -15.22
CA ARG A 39 -4.64 6.36 -14.60
C ARG A 39 -4.04 7.16 -13.46
N ILE A 40 -3.68 6.47 -12.37
CA ILE A 40 -2.92 7.03 -11.25
C ILE A 40 -1.45 6.59 -11.34
N ASP A 41 -0.50 7.51 -11.15
CA ASP A 41 0.92 7.16 -11.25
C ASP A 41 1.40 6.20 -10.15
N LEU A 42 1.01 6.43 -8.90
CA LEU A 42 1.39 5.58 -7.77
C LEU A 42 0.20 5.31 -6.86
N TYR A 43 -0.07 4.04 -6.59
CA TYR A 43 -1.12 3.64 -5.65
C TYR A 43 -0.61 2.63 -4.63
N GLN A 44 -0.85 2.88 -3.34
CA GLN A 44 -0.27 2.07 -2.27
C GLN A 44 -1.33 1.48 -1.34
N MET A 45 -1.07 0.29 -0.80
CA MET A 45 -1.78 -0.25 0.37
C MET A 45 -1.36 0.54 1.61
N HIS A 46 -2.32 1.11 2.34
CA HIS A 46 -2.01 2.06 3.41
C HIS A 46 -1.45 1.39 4.68
N TRP A 47 -2.00 0.24 5.05
CA TRP A 47 -1.60 -0.54 6.21
C TRP A 47 -1.78 -2.03 5.89
N PRO A 48 -1.07 -2.93 6.57
CA PRO A 48 -1.44 -4.35 6.57
C PRO A 48 -2.92 -4.52 6.95
N ALA A 49 -3.61 -5.41 6.24
CA ALA A 49 -5.02 -5.71 6.49
C ALA A 49 -5.23 -6.42 7.83
N GLU A 50 -6.40 -6.22 8.45
CA GLU A 50 -6.81 -6.83 9.72
C GLU A 50 -8.16 -7.58 9.61
N ASP A 51 -8.75 -7.63 8.41
CA ASP A 51 -10.01 -8.33 8.12
C ASP A 51 -9.85 -9.82 7.84
N GLY A 52 -8.64 -10.37 8.03
CA GLY A 52 -8.29 -11.76 7.74
C GLY A 52 -7.92 -12.01 6.28
N THR A 53 -7.93 -10.99 5.41
CA THR A 53 -7.48 -11.14 4.03
C THR A 53 -5.96 -11.36 3.98
N PRO A 54 -5.46 -12.43 3.33
CA PRO A 54 -4.04 -12.66 3.12
C PRO A 54 -3.34 -11.51 2.37
N LEU A 55 -2.04 -11.36 2.61
CA LEU A 55 -1.23 -10.32 1.97
C LEU A 55 -1.18 -10.50 0.45
N GLU A 56 -1.03 -11.74 0.03
CA GLU A 56 -0.91 -12.16 -1.36
C GLU A 56 -2.16 -11.81 -2.15
N ASP A 57 -3.34 -11.86 -1.52
CA ASP A 57 -4.62 -11.56 -2.16
C ASP A 57 -4.76 -10.06 -2.44
N TYR A 58 -4.50 -9.20 -1.44
CA TYR A 58 -4.62 -7.76 -1.64
C TYR A 58 -3.49 -7.20 -2.50
N TRP A 59 -2.29 -7.78 -2.40
CA TRP A 59 -1.17 -7.40 -3.23
C TRP A 59 -1.38 -7.83 -4.69
N GLY A 60 -1.89 -9.05 -4.90
CA GLY A 60 -2.31 -9.55 -6.20
C GLY A 60 -3.32 -8.63 -6.89
N MET A 61 -4.28 -8.09 -6.15
CA MET A 61 -5.24 -7.12 -6.70
C MET A 61 -4.56 -5.81 -7.14
N LEU A 62 -3.61 -5.27 -6.36
CA LEU A 62 -2.86 -4.08 -6.76
C LEU A 62 -2.03 -4.35 -8.03
N LEU A 63 -1.37 -5.50 -8.13
CA LEU A 63 -0.63 -5.92 -9.31
C LEU A 63 -1.56 -6.08 -10.53
N GLN A 64 -2.76 -6.64 -10.35
CA GLN A 64 -3.77 -6.73 -11.41
C GLN A 64 -4.18 -5.35 -11.91
N LEU A 65 -4.45 -4.41 -11.01
CA LEU A 65 -4.80 -3.03 -11.38
C LEU A 65 -3.65 -2.30 -12.11
N LYS A 66 -2.39 -2.64 -11.79
CA LYS A 66 -1.22 -2.18 -12.55
C LYS A 66 -1.19 -2.77 -13.95
N ALA A 67 -1.46 -4.07 -14.09
CA ALA A 67 -1.53 -4.74 -15.39
C ALA A 67 -2.68 -4.22 -16.26
N GLU A 68 -3.82 -3.87 -15.67
CA GLU A 68 -4.95 -3.21 -16.34
C GLU A 68 -4.67 -1.76 -16.76
N GLY A 69 -3.53 -1.18 -16.35
CA GLY A 69 -3.15 0.19 -16.68
C GLY A 69 -3.84 1.26 -15.83
N LYS A 70 -4.67 0.89 -14.85
CA LYS A 70 -5.35 1.82 -13.94
C LYS A 70 -4.40 2.52 -12.99
N VAL A 71 -3.30 1.85 -12.65
CA VAL A 71 -2.20 2.42 -11.88
C VAL A 71 -0.87 2.15 -12.60
N ARG A 72 0.12 3.04 -12.45
CA ARG A 72 1.44 2.88 -13.09
C ARG A 72 2.44 2.13 -12.22
N ALA A 73 2.47 2.47 -10.93
CA ALA A 73 3.28 1.81 -9.92
C ALA A 73 2.41 1.48 -8.70
N VAL A 74 2.78 0.44 -7.98
CA VAL A 74 2.13 -0.01 -6.76
C VAL A 74 3.14 -0.13 -5.62
N GLY A 75 2.69 0.15 -4.41
CA GLY A 75 3.55 0.08 -3.25
C GLY A 75 2.84 -0.26 -1.96
N LEU A 76 3.64 -0.38 -0.91
CA LEU A 76 3.20 -0.74 0.42
C LEU A 76 3.56 0.39 1.40
N SER A 77 2.82 0.50 2.48
CA SER A 77 3.02 1.49 3.52
C SER A 77 2.88 0.80 4.86
N ASN A 78 3.82 1.03 5.79
CA ASN A 78 3.81 0.41 7.12
C ASN A 78 3.85 -1.12 7.14
N HIS A 79 4.46 -1.75 6.12
CA HIS A 79 4.69 -3.20 6.06
C HIS A 79 6.12 -3.50 6.52
N ASP A 80 6.28 -4.58 7.29
CA ASP A 80 7.60 -5.05 7.76
C ASP A 80 8.35 -5.85 6.68
N VAL A 81 9.63 -6.16 6.92
CA VAL A 81 10.45 -6.94 5.96
C VAL A 81 9.84 -8.29 5.60
N ARG A 82 9.20 -9.00 6.55
CA ARG A 82 8.58 -10.31 6.26
C ARG A 82 7.42 -10.15 5.27
N GLN A 83 6.62 -9.10 5.44
CA GLN A 83 5.52 -8.78 4.55
C GLN A 83 6.01 -8.28 3.19
N LEU A 84 7.10 -7.51 3.16
CA LEU A 84 7.76 -7.08 1.93
C LEU A 84 8.29 -8.27 1.13
N ASP A 85 8.97 -9.21 1.78
CA ASP A 85 9.43 -10.45 1.15
C ASP A 85 8.25 -11.25 0.56
N ALA A 86 7.17 -11.43 1.33
CA ALA A 86 5.98 -12.15 0.86
C ALA A 86 5.34 -11.46 -0.36
N ALA A 87 5.23 -10.13 -0.34
CA ALA A 87 4.73 -9.36 -1.47
C ALA A 87 5.61 -9.53 -2.71
N GLU A 88 6.93 -9.42 -2.54
CA GLU A 88 7.93 -9.53 -3.60
C GLU A 88 7.90 -10.91 -4.30
N GLN A 89 7.59 -11.99 -3.56
CA GLN A 89 7.39 -13.33 -4.16
C GLN A 89 6.20 -13.39 -5.12
N VAL A 90 5.16 -12.57 -4.91
CA VAL A 90 3.99 -12.49 -5.79
C VAL A 90 4.25 -11.51 -6.94
N GLY A 91 4.92 -10.40 -6.66
CA GLY A 91 5.34 -9.43 -7.67
C GLY A 91 6.01 -8.19 -7.06
N HIS A 92 6.86 -7.55 -7.87
CA HIS A 92 7.76 -6.49 -7.41
C HIS A 92 7.06 -5.32 -6.69
N VAL A 93 7.57 -4.95 -5.51
CA VAL A 93 7.14 -3.78 -4.72
C VAL A 93 7.86 -2.53 -5.22
N ASP A 94 7.15 -1.67 -5.97
CA ASP A 94 7.79 -0.48 -6.57
C ASP A 94 8.18 0.56 -5.52
N THR A 95 7.37 0.74 -4.46
CA THR A 95 7.66 1.70 -3.37
C THR A 95 7.27 1.21 -1.98
N LEU A 96 8.04 1.61 -0.96
CA LEU A 96 7.66 1.57 0.46
C LEU A 96 7.48 3.00 1.01
N GLN A 97 6.44 3.20 1.81
CA GLN A 97 6.25 4.43 2.61
C GLN A 97 6.30 4.14 4.11
N PRO A 98 7.48 4.24 4.74
CA PRO A 98 7.66 4.04 6.17
C PRO A 98 7.75 5.37 6.94
N PRO A 99 7.53 5.36 8.26
CA PRO A 99 7.91 6.48 9.11
C PRO A 99 9.43 6.54 9.26
N PHE A 100 10.04 7.70 9.03
CA PHE A 100 11.48 7.88 9.24
C PHE A 100 11.83 9.35 9.45
N SER A 101 12.57 9.65 10.52
CA SER A 101 13.02 10.99 10.88
C SER A 101 14.31 10.95 11.71
N ALA A 102 14.83 12.13 12.07
CA ALA A 102 15.99 12.23 12.96
C ALA A 102 15.76 11.53 14.33
N ILE A 103 14.51 11.52 14.81
CA ILE A 103 14.13 10.94 16.12
C ILE A 103 13.48 9.56 16.01
N ARG A 104 13.07 9.13 14.81
CA ARG A 104 12.42 7.84 14.57
C ARG A 104 13.15 7.10 13.45
N ARG A 105 14.06 6.20 13.83
CA ARG A 105 15.06 5.61 12.91
C ARG A 105 14.95 4.10 12.76
N GLU A 106 13.95 3.46 13.36
CA GLU A 106 13.83 2.00 13.46
C GLU A 106 13.90 1.34 12.08
N VAL A 107 13.24 1.95 11.08
CA VAL A 107 13.19 1.39 9.72
C VAL A 107 14.54 1.40 8.98
N ALA A 108 15.52 2.17 9.46
CA ALA A 108 16.87 2.14 8.90
C ALA A 108 17.62 0.83 9.21
N ALA A 109 17.18 0.07 10.21
CA ALA A 109 17.82 -1.20 10.58
C ALA A 109 17.45 -2.35 9.64
N ALA A 110 16.24 -2.34 9.04
CA ALA A 110 15.73 -3.48 8.28
C ALA A 110 15.06 -3.08 6.96
N GLU A 111 14.03 -2.23 6.98
CA GLU A 111 13.23 -1.93 5.80
C GLU A 111 13.99 -1.08 4.76
N LEU A 112 14.78 -0.09 5.17
CA LEU A 112 15.58 0.71 4.22
C LEU A 112 16.67 -0.14 3.52
N PRO A 113 17.46 -0.97 4.24
CA PRO A 113 18.34 -1.95 3.61
C PRO A 113 17.62 -2.89 2.64
N TRP A 114 16.44 -3.39 3.03
CA TRP A 114 15.63 -4.25 2.17
C TRP A 114 15.23 -3.53 0.87
N CYS A 115 14.74 -2.29 0.97
CA CYS A 115 14.36 -1.50 -0.20
C CYS A 115 15.55 -1.25 -1.14
N ALA A 116 16.72 -0.95 -0.58
CA ALA A 116 17.94 -0.76 -1.36
C ALA A 116 18.35 -2.03 -2.12
N ALA A 117 18.25 -3.21 -1.49
CA ALA A 117 18.56 -4.49 -2.12
C ALA A 117 17.60 -4.86 -3.26
N HIS A 118 16.32 -4.53 -3.12
CA HIS A 118 15.26 -4.90 -4.08
C HIS A 118 14.99 -3.81 -5.13
N ARG A 119 15.66 -2.65 -5.05
CA ARG A 119 15.41 -1.48 -5.91
C ARG A 119 14.02 -0.85 -5.72
N THR A 120 13.45 -0.99 -4.53
CA THR A 120 12.20 -0.36 -4.12
C THR A 120 12.44 1.10 -3.72
N GLY A 121 11.65 2.02 -4.25
CA GLY A 121 11.71 3.43 -3.88
C GLY A 121 11.18 3.68 -2.46
N VAL A 122 11.74 4.65 -1.73
CA VAL A 122 11.28 4.99 -0.37
C VAL A 122 10.72 6.40 -0.33
N ILE A 123 9.50 6.55 0.19
CA ILE A 123 8.85 7.85 0.43
C ILE A 123 8.53 7.96 1.92
N VAL A 124 9.40 8.58 2.70
CA VAL A 124 9.21 8.65 4.16
C VAL A 124 8.10 9.62 4.56
N TYR A 125 7.44 9.37 5.68
CA TYR A 125 6.52 10.33 6.30
C TYR A 125 6.97 10.74 7.70
N SER A 126 6.53 11.93 8.12
CA SER A 126 6.93 12.61 9.35
C SER A 126 8.45 12.80 9.50
N PRO A 127 9.13 13.44 8.51
CA PRO A 127 10.59 13.60 8.49
C PRO A 127 11.16 14.48 9.62
#